data_AF-A0A3N5LW19-F1
#
_entry.id   AF-A0A3N5LW19-F1
#
_cell.length_a   1.000
_cell.length_b   1.000
_cell.length_c   1.000
_cell.angle_alpha   90.00
_cell.angle_beta   90.00
_cell.angle_gamma   90.00
#
_symmetry.space_group_name_H-M   'P 1'
#
loop_
_entity.id
_entity.type
_entity.pdbx_description
1 polymer ?
#
loop_
_entity_poly.entity_id
_entity_poly.type
_entity_poly.pdbx_seq_one_letter_code
_entity_poly.pdbx_strand_id
1 'polypeptide(L)' 'MEKERIDTVVIGGGQAGLTAGYYLARQKRDFLILDAHNRIGDSWRRRWDSLRLFTPTRFNQLPGMPFPARGG' A
#
# COMPACT_ATOMS: atom_id res chain seq x y z
N MET A 1 8.15 -28.20 -10.22
CA MET A 1 8.15 -26.87 -9.59
C MET A 1 8.46 -27.06 -8.12
N GLU A 2 9.53 -26.44 -7.65
CA GLU A 2 9.83 -26.38 -6.22
C GLU A 2 8.90 -25.35 -5.58
N LYS A 3 8.34 -25.70 -4.41
CA LYS A 3 7.45 -24.80 -3.68
C LYS A 3 8.30 -23.83 -2.88
N GLU A 4 8.25 -22.55 -3.23
CA GLU A 4 8.83 -21.50 -2.40
C GLU A 4 8.02 -21.36 -1.11
N ARG A 5 8.71 -21.26 0.03
CA ARG A 5 8.10 -21.08 1.35
C ARG A 5 8.42 -19.67 1.83
N ILE A 6 7.38 -18.86 1.95
CA ILE A 6 7.44 -17.50 2.50
C ILE A 6 6.72 -17.50 3.85
N ASP A 7 7.29 -16.87 4.86
CA ASP A 7 6.73 -16.82 6.21
C ASP A 7 5.39 -16.06 6.27
N THR A 8 5.27 -14.97 5.51
CA THR A 8 4.06 -14.14 5.48
C THR A 8 3.73 -13.68 4.06
N VAL A 9 2.50 -13.94 3.63
CA VAL A 9 1.97 -13.42 2.36
C VAL A 9 0.85 -12.43 2.64
N VAL A 10 0.99 -11.20 2.14
CA VAL A 10 -0.02 -10.15 2.19
C VAL A 10 -0.75 -10.12 0.85
N ILE A 11 -2.05 -10.36 0.86
CA ILE A 11 -2.89 -10.30 -0.35
C ILE A 11 -3.51 -8.90 -0.47
N GLY A 12 -3.13 -8.18 -1.53
CA GLY A 12 -3.51 -6.82 -1.86
C GLY A 12 -2.38 -5.81 -1.59
N GLY A 13 -1.89 -5.15 -2.64
CA GLY A 13 -0.89 -4.07 -2.63
C GLY A 13 -1.51 -2.67 -2.58
N GLY A 14 -2.71 -2.54 -2.01
CA GLY A 14 -3.32 -1.26 -1.67
C GLY A 14 -2.71 -0.64 -0.41
N GLN A 15 -3.29 0.47 0.07
CA GLN A 15 -2.80 1.22 1.23
C GLN A 15 -2.62 0.38 2.51
N ALA A 16 -3.53 -0.58 2.76
CA ALA A 16 -3.46 -1.47 3.90
C ALA A 16 -2.31 -2.47 3.78
N GLY A 17 -2.14 -3.10 2.61
CA GLY A 17 -1.05 -4.05 2.38
C GLY A 17 0.32 -3.39 2.37
N LEU A 18 0.46 -2.20 1.79
CA LEU A 18 1.69 -1.42 1.86
C LEU A 18 2.03 -1.00 3.29
N THR A 19 1.01 -0.63 4.09
CA THR A 19 1.18 -0.34 5.52
C THR A 19 1.65 -1.59 6.28
N ALA A 20 1.05 -2.75 6.05
CA ALA A 20 1.50 -4.00 6.64
C ALA A 20 2.95 -4.33 6.25
N GLY A 21 3.27 -4.24 4.96
CA GLY A 21 4.63 -4.43 4.44
C GLY A 21 5.66 -3.51 5.06
N TYR A 22 5.33 -2.24 5.28
CA TYR A 22 6.21 -1.28 5.97
C TYR A 22 6.58 -1.77 7.38
N TYR A 23 5.62 -2.24 8.17
CA TYR A 23 5.91 -2.72 9.53
C TYR A 23 6.58 -4.10 9.54
N LEU A 24 6.27 -4.99 8.60
CA LEU A 24 6.97 -6.27 8.42
C LEU A 24 8.45 -6.05 8.08
N ALA A 25 8.74 -5.13 7.15
CA ALA A 25 10.10 -4.74 6.80
C ALA A 25 10.87 -4.17 8.00
N ARG A 26 10.24 -3.30 8.80
CA ARG A 26 10.85 -2.75 10.03
C ARG A 26 11.16 -3.82 11.08
N GLN A 27 10.41 -4.91 11.10
CA GLN A 27 10.66 -6.07 11.97
C GLN A 27 11.64 -7.08 11.35
N LYS A 28 12.20 -6.81 10.17
CA LYS A 28 13.09 -7.72 9.43
C LYS A 28 12.46 -9.09 9.19
N ARG A 29 11.15 -9.15 8.95
CA ARG A 29 10.43 -10.38 8.59
C ARG A 29 10.54 -10.63 7.09
N ASP A 30 10.56 -11.89 6.70
CA ASP A 30 10.38 -12.28 5.31
C ASP A 30 8.90 -12.22 4.92
N PHE A 31 8.58 -11.54 3.82
CA PHE A 31 7.21 -11.40 3.35
C PHE A 31 7.11 -11.10 1.86
N LEU A 32 5.97 -11.46 1.29
CA LEU A 32 5.58 -11.15 -0.08
C LEU A 32 4.25 -10.40 -0.10
N ILE A 33 4.15 -9.36 -0.91
CA ILE A 33 2.87 -8.68 -1.20
C ILE A 33 2.45 -9.03 -2.61
N LEU A 34 1.24 -9.56 -2.77
CA LEU A 34 0.65 -9.88 -4.07
C LEU A 34 -0.52 -8.96 -4.35
N ASP A 35 -0.51 -8.24 -5.47
CA ASP A 35 -1.61 -7.39 -5.90
C ASP A 35 -2.20 -7.86 -7.23
N ALA A 36 -3.51 -7.72 -7.39
CA ALA A 36 -4.20 -8.10 -8.62
C ALA A 36 -4.00 -7.09 -9.76
N HIS A 37 -3.57 -5.86 -9.47
CA HIS A 37 -3.33 -4.84 -10.47
C HIS A 37 -1.88 -4.84 -10.95
N ASN A 38 -1.67 -4.39 -12.19
CA ASN A 38 -0.36 -4.33 -12.82
C ASN A 38 0.56 -3.24 -12.23
N ARG A 39 -0.02 -2.21 -11.59
CA ARG A 39 0.72 -1.08 -11.03
C ARG A 39 0.18 -0.74 -9.65
N ILE A 40 1.08 -0.43 -8.73
CA ILE A 40 0.71 0.10 -7.41
C ILE A 40 -0.17 1.34 -7.59
N GLY A 41 -1.26 1.41 -6.82
CA GLY A 41 -2.21 2.51 -6.85
C GLY A 41 -3.25 2.43 -7.98
N ASP A 42 -3.26 1.40 -8.82
CA ASP A 42 -4.30 1.24 -9.85
C ASP A 42 -5.72 1.10 -9.27
N SER A 43 -5.85 0.62 -8.03
CA SER A 43 -7.10 0.62 -7.27
C SER A 43 -7.69 2.03 -7.07
N TRP A 44 -6.84 3.06 -7.05
CA TRP A 44 -7.21 4.47 -7.04
C TRP A 44 -7.25 5.07 -8.45
N ARG A 45 -6.27 4.74 -9.31
CA ARG A 45 -6.14 5.29 -10.67
C ARG A 45 -7.35 4.99 -11.56
N ARG A 46 -8.02 3.85 -11.32
CA ARG A 46 -9.19 3.41 -12.09
C ARG A 46 -10.52 3.91 -11.52
N ARG A 47 -10.50 4.74 -10.48
CA ARG A 47 -11.72 5.41 -9.99
C ARG A 47 -12.10 6.55 -10.92
N TRP A 48 -13.31 7.06 -10.75
CA TRP A 48 -13.86 8.15 -11.55
C TRP A 48 -13.06 9.45 -11.41
N ASP A 49 -12.99 10.24 -12.48
CA ASP A 49 -12.09 11.41 -12.60
C ASP A 49 -12.34 12.51 -11.56
N SER A 50 -13.60 12.66 -11.12
CA SER A 50 -14.00 13.64 -10.12
C SER A 50 -13.71 13.21 -8.68
N LEU A 51 -13.20 12.00 -8.45
CA LEU A 51 -12.87 11.53 -7.10
C LEU A 51 -11.84 12.45 -6.45
N ARG A 52 -12.15 12.88 -5.23
CA ARG A 52 -11.22 13.55 -4.31
C ARG A 52 -11.33 12.89 -2.94
N LEU A 53 -10.23 12.91 -2.18
CA LEU A 53 -10.25 12.49 -0.78
C LEU A 53 -11.08 13.50 0.03
N PHE A 54 -11.85 13.00 0.99
CA PHE A 54 -12.71 13.80 1.87
C PHE A 54 -12.08 14.05 3.25
N THR A 55 -10.84 13.61 3.44
CA THR A 55 -10.05 13.74 4.66
C THR A 55 -8.96 14.80 4.48
N PRO A 56 -8.69 15.63 5.50
CA PRO A 56 -7.54 16.56 5.49
C PRO A 56 -6.23 15.84 5.14
N THR A 57 -5.30 16.56 4.48
CA THR A 57 -4.08 15.97 3.91
C THR A 57 -3.24 15.21 4.93
N ARG A 58 -3.23 15.69 6.19
CA ARG A 58 -2.54 15.07 7.33
C ARG A 58 -2.97 13.63 7.64
N PHE A 59 -4.16 13.21 7.19
CA PHE A 59 -4.69 11.87 7.39
C PHE A 59 -4.50 10.93 6.19
N ASN A 60 -3.91 11.42 5.09
CA ASN A 60 -3.79 10.66 3.84
C ASN A 60 -2.41 10.03 3.63
N GLN A 61 -1.52 10.16 4.62
CA GLN A 61 -0.14 9.67 4.55
C GLN A 61 -0.04 8.15 4.79
N LEU A 62 0.97 7.54 4.17
CA LEU A 62 1.40 6.19 4.52
C LEU A 62 2.48 6.27 5.62
N PRO A 63 2.66 5.21 6.43
CA PRO A 63 3.76 5.16 7.38
C PRO A 63 5.11 5.39 6.70
N GLY A 64 5.88 6.36 7.22
CA GLY A 64 7.20 6.72 6.66
C GLY A 64 7.15 7.50 5.33
N MET A 65 5.97 7.80 4.79
CA MET A 65 5.81 8.53 3.52
C MET A 65 4.76 9.64 3.65
N PRO A 66 5.18 10.89 3.87
CA PRO A 66 4.29 12.04 3.93
C PRO A 66 3.45 12.17 2.65
N PHE A 67 2.19 12.56 2.80
CA PHE A 67 1.32 12.80 1.65
C PHE A 67 1.79 14.05 0.88
N PRO A 68 1.96 14.00 -0.46
CA PRO A 68 2.55 15.08 -1.24
C PRO A 68 1.52 16.19 -1.55
N ALA A 69 1.00 16.85 -0.51
CA ALA A 69 0.13 18.00 -0.63
C ALA A 69 0.56 19.09 0.35
N ARG A 70 0.26 20.36 0.01
CA ARG A 70 0.40 21.47 0.96
C ARG A 70 -0.56 21.22 2.14
N GLY A 71 -0.10 21.51 3.36
CA GLY A 71 -0.93 21.39 4.56
C GLY A 71 -2.20 22.24 4.40
N GLY A 72 -3.35 21.60 4.52
CA GLY A 72 -4.69 22.16 4.42
C GLY A 72 -5.64 21.33 5.26
#